data_AF-A0A6B2XJX4-F1
#
_entry.id   AF-A0A6B2XJX4-F1
#
_cell.length_a   1.000
_cell.length_b   1.000
_cell.length_c   1.000
_cell.angle_alpha   90.00
_cell.angle_beta   90.00
_cell.angle_gamma   90.00
#
_symmetry.space_group_name_H-M   'P 1'
#
loop_
_entity.id
_entity.type
_entity.pdbx_description
1 polymer ?
#
loop_
_entity_poly.entity_id
_entity_poly.type
_entity_poly.pdbx_seq_one_letter_code
_entity_poly.pdbx_strand_id
1 'polypeptide(L)'
;MASAITTLAADAPTLSAANTGFMLICSALVMLMTPGLAFFYGGMVRVKSSLNMLMMSFISLGIVTILWVLYGFSLAFGTDSGSLIGWSSDYV
;
A
#
# COMPACT_ATOMS: atom_id res chain seq x y z
N MET A 1 6.95 -17.98 -31.15
CA MET A 1 7.00 -16.58 -30.67
C MET A 1 5.59 -16.27 -30.17
N ALA A 2 5.44 -16.14 -28.86
CA ALA A 2 4.24 -16.53 -28.12
C ALA A 2 3.07 -15.53 -28.23
N SER A 3 1.92 -16.02 -28.70
CA SER A 3 0.61 -15.45 -28.38
C SER A 3 0.07 -16.25 -27.20
N ALA A 4 0.11 -15.66 -26.00
CA ALA A 4 -0.44 -16.22 -24.78
C ALA A 4 -1.42 -15.23 -24.13
N ILE A 5 -2.29 -14.61 -24.96
CA ILE A 5 -3.36 -13.70 -24.53
C ILE A 5 -4.71 -14.28 -25.01
N THR A 6 -4.90 -15.59 -24.87
CA THR A 6 -6.24 -16.19 -24.96
C THR A 6 -6.68 -16.49 -23.54
N THR A 7 -7.32 -15.49 -22.91
CA THR A 7 -8.05 -15.62 -21.65
C THR A 7 -9.23 -16.56 -21.88
N LEU A 8 -9.03 -17.85 -21.59
CA LEU A 8 -10.10 -18.84 -21.58
C LEU A 8 -10.89 -18.72 -20.27
N ALA A 9 -12.18 -18.43 -20.42
CA ALA A 9 -13.29 -18.61 -19.48
C ALA A 9 -12.97 -18.98 -18.00
N ALA A 10 -13.24 -18.02 -17.10
CA ALA A 10 -13.76 -18.21 -15.75
C ALA A 10 -13.38 -19.50 -14.99
N ASP A 11 -12.10 -19.66 -14.66
CA ASP A 11 -11.75 -20.30 -13.39
C ASP A 11 -12.08 -19.26 -12.29
N ALA A 12 -12.71 -19.69 -11.20
CA ALA A 12 -12.84 -18.82 -10.03
C ALA A 12 -11.43 -18.30 -9.68
N PRO A 13 -11.25 -17.03 -9.25
CA PRO A 13 -9.92 -16.54 -8.92
C PRO A 13 -9.28 -17.43 -7.85
N THR A 14 -8.45 -18.36 -8.29
CA THR A 14 -7.77 -19.32 -7.43
C THR A 14 -6.52 -18.64 -6.90
N LEU A 15 -6.38 -18.62 -5.57
CA LEU A 15 -5.22 -18.03 -4.92
C LEU A 15 -3.99 -18.89 -5.23
N SER A 16 -3.18 -18.44 -6.19
CA SER A 16 -1.85 -19.01 -6.45
C SER A 16 -0.88 -18.59 -5.35
N ALA A 17 -0.26 -19.56 -4.68
CA ALA A 17 0.75 -19.30 -3.65
C ALA A 17 1.93 -18.47 -4.18
N ALA A 18 2.30 -18.65 -5.46
CA ALA A 18 3.35 -17.87 -6.10
C ALA A 18 2.95 -16.39 -6.25
N ASN A 19 1.72 -16.13 -6.69
CA ASN A 19 1.20 -14.76 -6.84
C ASN A 19 1.07 -14.08 -5.48
N THR A 20 0.54 -14.79 -4.47
CA THR A 20 0.44 -14.26 -3.11
C THR A 20 1.83 -13.96 -2.52
N GLY A 21 2.78 -14.87 -2.67
CA GLY A 21 4.16 -14.67 -2.22
C GLY A 21 4.81 -13.45 -2.87
N PHE A 22 4.62 -13.27 -4.18
CA PHE A 22 5.10 -12.09 -4.89
C PHE A 22 4.44 -10.80 -4.38
N MET A 23 3.11 -10.79 -4.18
CA MET A 23 2.40 -9.63 -3.64
C MET A 23 2.84 -9.25 -2.22
N LEU A 24 3.17 -10.23 -1.37
CA LEU A 24 3.74 -9.97 -0.04
C LEU A 24 5.12 -9.31 -0.13
N ILE A 25 5.98 -9.79 -1.04
CA ILE A 25 7.30 -9.17 -1.29
C ILE A 25 7.12 -7.74 -1.80
N CYS A 26 6.25 -7.51 -2.78
CA CYS A 26 5.95 -6.17 -3.29
C CYS A 26 5.43 -5.23 -2.19
N SER A 27 4.54 -5.73 -1.32
CA SER A 27 4.01 -4.94 -0.19
C SER A 27 5.10 -4.54 0.80
N ALA A 28 6.03 -5.45 1.12
CA ALA A 28 7.18 -5.16 1.98
C ALA A 28 8.13 -4.13 1.35
N LEU A 29 8.38 -4.21 0.04
CA LEU A 29 9.21 -3.24 -0.68
C LEU A 29 8.59 -1.84 -0.69
N VAL A 30 7.26 -1.74 -0.86
CA VAL A 30 6.54 -0.45 -0.78
C VAL A 30 6.61 0.13 0.63
N MET A 31 6.45 -0.70 1.66
CA MET A 31 6.56 -0.28 3.06
C MET A 31 7.94 0.32 3.38
N LEU A 32 9.01 -0.18 2.74
CA LEU A 32 10.38 0.34 2.89
C LEU A 32 10.57 1.74 2.27
N MET A 33 9.70 2.18 1.37
CA MET A 33 9.83 3.51 0.72
C MET A 33 9.60 4.66 1.71
N THR A 34 8.67 4.53 2.66
CA THR A 34 8.34 5.57 3.65
C THR A 34 9.52 5.94 4.57
N PRO A 35 10.28 4.98 5.15
CA PRO A 35 11.55 5.30 5.80
C PRO A 35 12.66 5.62 4.81
N GLY A 36 12.64 5.08 3.58
CA GLY A 36 13.61 5.43 2.52
C GLY A 36 13.62 6.92 2.18
N LEU A 37 12.43 7.53 2.05
CA LEU A 37 12.27 8.98 1.89
C LEU A 37 12.82 9.75 3.10
N ALA A 38 12.63 9.23 4.31
CA ALA A 38 13.14 9.86 5.53
C ALA A 38 14.67 9.93 5.54
N PHE A 39 15.36 8.89 5.06
CA PHE A 39 16.82 8.92 4.91
C PHE A 39 17.25 9.88 3.79
N PHE A 40 16.54 9.90 2.67
CA PHE A 40 16.82 10.80 1.56
C PHE A 40 16.65 12.27 1.96
N TYR A 41 15.48 12.64 2.49
CA TYR A 41 15.20 14.01 2.96
C TYR A 41 15.98 14.35 4.23
N GLY A 42 16.20 13.38 5.12
CA GLY A 42 17.02 13.50 6.32
C GLY A 42 18.50 13.79 6.02
N GLY A 43 19.01 13.31 4.88
CA GLY A 43 20.37 13.58 4.39
C GLY A 43 20.56 14.94 3.72
N MET A 44 19.47 15.58 3.26
CA MET A 44 19.50 16.94 2.69
C MET A 44 19.31 18.04 3.75
N VAL A 45 18.97 17.67 4.99
CA VAL A 45 18.85 18.61 6.12
C VAL A 45 20.09 18.57 7.01
N ARG A 46 20.27 19.61 7.83
CA ARG A 46 21.35 19.68 8.82
C ARG A 46 21.26 18.48 9.76
N VAL A 47 22.41 17.91 10.16
CA VAL A 47 22.52 16.72 11.03
C VAL A 47 21.67 16.83 12.31
N LYS A 48 21.58 18.04 12.89
CA LYS A 48 20.75 18.31 14.08
C LYS A 48 19.25 18.00 13.87
N SER A 49 18.76 18.10 12.63
CA SER A 49 17.36 17.92 12.26
C SER A 49 17.06 16.57 11.59
N SER A 50 18.07 15.76 11.28
CA SER A 50 17.90 14.46 10.60
C SER A 50 17.13 13.44 11.45
N LEU A 51 17.35 13.43 12.78
CA LEU A 51 16.61 12.57 13.71
C LEU A 51 15.11 12.93 13.75
N ASN A 52 14.80 14.23 13.73
CA ASN A 52 13.42 14.70 13.71
C ASN A 52 12.69 14.26 12.43
N MET A 53 13.37 14.30 11.28
CA MET A 53 12.81 13.78 10.02
C MET A 53 12.54 12.27 10.05
N LEU A 54 13.45 11.48 10.64
CA LEU A 54 13.21 10.04 10.81
C LEU A 54 12.00 9.76 11.70
N MET A 55 11.88 10.46 12.83
CA MET A 55 10.74 10.30 13.75
C MET A 55 9.41 10.64 13.08
N MET A 56 9.36 11.70 12.27
CA MET A 56 8.17 12.06 11.49
C MET A 56 7.72 10.94 10.54
N SER A 57 8.66 10.28 9.85
CA SER A 57 8.31 9.13 8.99
C SER A 57 7.82 7.91 9.77
N PHE A 58 8.40 7.59 10.93
CA PHE A 58 7.92 6.49 11.76
C PHE A 58 6.51 6.73 12.31
N ILE A 59 6.25 7.96 12.76
CA ILE A 59 4.92 8.36 13.25
C ILE A 59 3.90 8.33 12.11
N SER A 60 4.27 8.85 10.93
CA SER A 60 3.42 8.80 9.73
C SER A 60 3.04 7.37 9.36
N LEU A 61 4.01 6.44 9.37
CA LEU A 61 3.75 5.02 9.07
C LEU A 61 2.74 4.40 10.05
N GLY A 62 2.85 4.70 11.35
CA GLY A 62 1.89 4.26 12.35
C GLY A 62 0.48 4.84 12.16
N ILE A 63 0.38 6.16 12.00
CA ILE A 63 -0.91 6.86 11.84
C ILE A 63 -1.59 6.40 10.55
N VAL A 64 -0.90 6.43 9.41
CA VAL A 64 -1.47 6.06 8.11
C VAL A 64 -1.96 4.61 8.12
N THR A 65 -1.23 3.69 8.75
CA THR A 65 -1.67 2.29 8.88
C THR A 65 -2.98 2.18 9.66
N ILE A 66 -3.12 2.91 10.76
CA ILE A 66 -4.36 2.93 11.55
C ILE A 66 -5.51 3.51 10.74
N LEU A 67 -5.31 4.68 10.11
CA LEU A 67 -6.35 5.32 9.30
C LEU A 67 -6.77 4.44 8.10
N TRP A 68 -5.81 3.74 7.50
CA TRP A 68 -6.04 2.83 6.40
C TRP A 68 -6.96 1.66 6.79
N VAL A 69 -6.71 1.05 7.95
CA VAL A 69 -7.52 -0.07 8.44
C VAL A 69 -8.92 0.39 8.87
N LEU A 70 -9.04 1.56 9.50
CA LEU A 70 -10.33 2.04 10.03
C LEU A 70 -11.30 2.56 8.97
N TYR A 71 -10.82 3.21 7.92
CA TYR A 71 -11.68 3.77 6.88
C TYR A 71 -11.03 3.89 5.51
N GLY A 72 -9.69 4.00 5.43
CA GLY A 72 -9.01 4.21 4.14
C GLY A 72 -9.24 3.08 3.14
N PHE A 73 -9.21 1.82 3.59
CA PHE A 73 -9.49 0.67 2.75
C PHE A 73 -10.93 0.69 2.22
N SER A 74 -11.90 0.93 3.10
CA SER A 74 -13.33 1.00 2.77
C SER A 74 -13.65 2.17 1.85
N LEU A 75 -12.91 3.29 1.95
CA LEU A 75 -13.06 4.43 1.06
C LEU A 75 -12.51 4.17 -0.35
N ALA A 76 -11.46 3.36 -0.46
CA ALA A 76 -10.79 3.07 -1.73
C ALA A 76 -11.39 1.87 -2.48
N PHE A 77 -11.79 0.82 -1.75
CA PHE A 77 -12.27 -0.45 -2.29
C PHE A 77 -13.74 -0.76 -1.90
N GLY A 78 -14.41 0.21 -1.27
CA GLY A 78 -15.83 0.15 -0.93
C GLY A 78 -16.76 0.09 -2.13
N THR A 79 -18.05 -0.11 -1.88
CA THR A 79 -19.08 0.01 -2.90
C THR A 79 -19.09 1.43 -3.47
N ASP A 80 -19.04 1.53 -4.80
CA ASP A 80 -18.93 2.82 -5.47
C ASP A 80 -20.14 3.71 -5.19
N SER A 81 -19.87 4.92 -4.75
CA SER A 81 -20.85 5.97 -4.48
C SER A 81 -20.55 7.15 -5.42
N GLY A 82 -21.14 7.10 -6.62
CA GLY A 82 -21.05 8.19 -7.59
C GLY A 82 -19.71 8.31 -8.32
N SER A 83 -18.96 7.21 -8.47
CA SER A 83 -17.68 7.14 -9.20
C SER A 83 -16.53 7.96 -8.60
N LEU A 84 -16.70 8.48 -7.37
CA LEU A 84 -15.71 9.34 -6.72
C LEU A 84 -15.20 8.74 -5.40
N ILE A 85 -16.06 8.06 -4.64
CA ILE A 85 -15.70 7.49 -3.35
C ILE A 85 -16.36 6.12 -3.16
N GLY A 86 -15.62 5.17 -2.62
CA GLY A 86 -16.19 3.91 -2.14
C GLY A 86 -16.69 4.07 -0.71
N TRP A 87 -17.73 3.34 -0.33
CA TRP A 87 -18.04 3.11 1.08
C TRP A 87 -18.70 1.75 1.25
N SER A 88 -18.23 0.96 2.21
CA SER A 88 -18.94 -0.24 2.66
C SER A 88 -18.64 -0.48 4.13
N SER A 89 -19.71 -0.76 4.89
CA SER A 89 -19.62 -1.05 6.32
C SER A 89 -19.08 -2.45 6.61
N ASP A 90 -18.98 -3.31 5.61
CA ASP A 90 -18.48 -4.69 5.76
C ASP A 90 -16.94 -4.74 5.87
N TYR A 91 -16.27 -3.66 5.46
CA TYR A 91 -14.81 -3.56 5.41
C TYR A 91 -14.21 -2.77 6.60
N VAL A 92 -15.05 -2.29 7.52
CA VAL A 92 -14.69 -1.53 8.73
C VAL A 92 -14.91 -2.37 9.98
#